data_AF-A0AAD0NL03-F1
#
_entry.id   AF-A0AAD0NL03-F1
#
_cell.length_a   1.000
_cell.length_b   1.000
_cell.length_c   1.000
_cell.angle_alpha   90.00
_cell.angle_beta   90.00
_cell.angle_gamma   90.00
#
_symmetry.space_group_name_H-M   'P 1'
#
loop_
_entity.id
_entity.type
_entity.pdbx_description
1 polymer ?
#
loop_
_entity_poly.entity_id
_entity_poly.type
_entity_poly.pdbx_seq_one_letter_code
_entity_poly.pdbx_strand_id
1 'polypeptide(L)'
;MGWLDALRRPRAEDPRAALVAPIEQALRALGWVEGEVGAPRAVDSPFGIDEMPFEHWLAQVFLPRLHEARADGHWPPRSDVAVAAWRNLDGQPGVEPLLQLLTRLDATINTGVR
;
A
#
# COMPACT_ATOMS: atom_id res chain seq x y z
N MET A 1 7.34 20.22 -39.28
CA MET A 1 8.19 19.50 -38.29
C MET A 1 7.75 19.97 -36.90
N GLY A 2 7.23 19.19 -35.96
CA GLY A 2 7.09 17.73 -35.88
C GLY A 2 5.76 17.34 -35.21
N TRP A 3 5.12 16.36 -35.82
CA TRP A 3 3.84 15.74 -35.49
C TRP A 3 4.03 14.58 -34.48
N LEU A 4 5.18 14.57 -33.79
CA LEU A 4 5.63 13.48 -32.91
C LEU A 4 5.45 13.77 -31.42
N ASP A 5 5.13 15.01 -31.01
CA ASP A 5 4.83 15.32 -29.60
C ASP A 5 3.41 14.91 -29.17
N ALA A 6 2.52 14.62 -30.13
CA ALA A 6 1.11 14.31 -29.87
C ALA A 6 0.83 12.84 -29.51
N LEU A 7 1.86 11.99 -29.39
CA LEU A 7 1.72 10.58 -29.03
C LEU A 7 2.49 10.20 -27.76
N ARG A 8 2.71 11.15 -26.84
CA ARG A 8 2.89 10.76 -25.44
C ARG A 8 1.54 10.27 -24.93
N ARG A 9 1.17 9.04 -25.31
CA ARG A 9 0.16 8.25 -24.59
C ARG A 9 0.42 8.52 -23.11
N PRO A 10 -0.58 8.90 -22.28
CA PRO A 10 -0.37 8.91 -20.85
C PRO A 10 0.24 7.55 -20.52
N ARG A 11 1.46 7.55 -19.99
CA ARG A 11 2.09 6.33 -19.50
C ARG A 11 1.01 5.69 -18.65
N ALA A 12 0.55 4.49 -19.02
CA ALA A 12 -0.52 3.83 -18.31
C ALA A 12 -0.19 3.95 -16.82
N GLU A 13 -1.03 4.68 -16.08
CA GLU A 13 -0.74 4.98 -14.69
C GLU A 13 -0.49 3.64 -14.00
N ASP A 14 0.62 3.55 -13.26
CA ASP A 14 1.00 2.30 -12.62
C ASP A 14 -0.20 1.84 -11.76
N PRO A 15 -0.82 0.69 -12.06
CA PRO A 15 -2.03 0.27 -11.37
C PRO A 15 -1.81 0.09 -9.87
N ARG A 16 -0.56 -0.09 -9.43
CA ARG A 16 -0.17 -0.14 -8.01
C ARG A 16 -0.18 1.26 -7.39
N ALA A 17 0.31 2.27 -8.11
CA ALA A 17 0.33 3.66 -7.65
C ALA A 17 -1.08 4.22 -7.43
N ALA A 18 -2.05 3.80 -8.25
CA ALA A 18 -3.46 4.19 -8.11
C ALA A 18 -4.12 3.68 -6.81
N LEU A 19 -3.54 2.69 -6.14
CA LEU A 19 -4.09 2.11 -4.90
C LEU A 19 -3.61 2.83 -3.63
N VAL A 20 -2.53 3.61 -3.70
CA VAL A 20 -1.90 4.23 -2.51
C VAL A 20 -2.85 5.20 -1.80
N ALA A 21 -3.44 6.14 -2.53
CA ALA A 21 -4.34 7.13 -1.92
C ALA A 21 -5.62 6.50 -1.34
N PRO A 22 -6.30 5.55 -2.02
CA PRO A 22 -7.40 4.80 -1.41
C PRO A 22 -7.02 4.05 -0.12
N ILE A 23 -5.84 3.43 -0.08
CA ILE A 23 -5.36 2.71 1.10
C ILE A 23 -5.13 3.68 2.26
N GLU A 24 -4.45 4.80 2.01
CA GLU A 24 -4.26 5.85 3.02
C GLU A 24 -5.60 6.36 3.55
N GLN A 25 -6.55 6.65 2.66
CA GLN A 25 -7.88 7.13 3.05
C GLN A 25 -8.64 6.11 3.91
N ALA A 26 -8.51 4.80 3.62
CA ALA A 26 -9.10 3.76 4.43
C ALA A 26 -8.46 3.71 5.83
N LEU A 27 -7.14 3.81 5.93
CA LEU A 27 -6.43 3.88 7.22
C LEU A 27 -6.82 5.11 8.04
N ARG A 28 -7.00 6.26 7.38
CA ARG A 28 -7.50 7.49 8.02
C ARG A 28 -8.96 7.35 8.49
N ALA A 29 -9.82 6.73 7.70
CA ALA A 29 -11.21 6.49 8.07
C ALA A 29 -11.35 5.56 9.29
N LEU A 30 -10.38 4.66 9.50
CA LEU A 30 -10.28 3.81 10.68
C LEU A 30 -9.67 4.54 11.90
N GLY A 31 -9.20 5.78 11.74
CA GLY A 31 -8.54 6.56 12.79
C GLY A 31 -7.12 6.09 13.11
N TRP A 32 -6.49 5.30 12.23
CA TRP A 32 -5.13 4.77 12.47
C TRP A 32 -4.03 5.69 11.95
N VAL A 33 -4.39 6.66 11.11
CA VAL A 33 -3.47 7.65 10.54
C VAL A 33 -4.06 9.04 10.77
N GLU A 34 -3.31 9.88 11.47
CA GLU A 34 -3.64 11.27 11.75
C GLU A 34 -2.49 12.17 11.28
N GLY A 35 -2.81 13.36 10.77
CA GLY A 35 -1.79 14.31 10.31
C GLY A 35 -0.99 13.82 9.10
N GLU A 36 0.24 14.29 8.96
CA GLU A 36 1.15 13.92 7.88
C GLU A 36 1.75 12.52 8.09
N VAL A 37 1.88 11.75 7.01
CA VAL A 37 2.57 10.46 7.03
C VAL A 37 4.08 10.71 7.15
N GLY A 38 4.67 10.26 8.25
CA GLY A 38 6.11 10.39 8.50
C GLY A 38 6.96 9.36 7.77
N ALA A 39 8.27 9.35 8.07
CA ALA A 39 9.20 8.35 7.56
C ALA A 39 8.86 6.94 8.10
N PRO A 40 9.16 5.87 7.34
CA PRO A 40 8.91 4.50 7.78
C PRO A 40 9.72 4.18 9.04
N ARG A 41 9.03 3.64 10.04
CA ARG A 41 9.69 3.06 11.20
C ARG A 41 10.39 1.75 10.80
N ALA A 42 11.62 1.56 11.31
CA ALA A 42 12.33 0.30 11.18
C ALA A 42 11.71 -0.77 12.10
N VAL A 43 11.59 -1.98 11.58
CA VAL A 43 11.19 -3.19 12.30
C VAL A 43 12.07 -4.34 11.83
N ASP A 44 12.42 -5.23 12.74
CA ASP A 44 13.32 -6.37 12.48
C ASP A 44 12.53 -7.65 12.20
N SER A 45 11.27 -7.71 12.64
CA SER A 45 10.36 -8.83 12.44
C SER A 45 9.40 -8.63 11.24
N PRO A 46 8.99 -9.72 10.57
CA PRO A 46 7.94 -9.66 9.55
C PRO A 46 6.65 -9.08 10.15
N PHE A 47 6.10 -8.06 9.49
CA PHE A 47 4.89 -7.36 9.93
C PHE A 47 4.97 -6.76 11.35
N GLY A 48 6.19 -6.59 11.90
CA GLY A 48 6.39 -6.03 13.25
C GLY A 48 5.76 -6.87 14.36
N ILE A 49 5.55 -8.18 14.15
CA ILE A 49 4.75 -9.05 15.03
C ILE A 49 5.21 -9.08 16.49
N ASP A 50 6.51 -8.90 16.74
CA ASP A 50 7.08 -8.88 18.09
C ASP A 50 7.26 -7.47 18.66
N GLU A 51 6.85 -6.43 17.91
CA GLU A 51 7.25 -5.05 18.13
C GLU A 51 6.07 -4.08 18.27
N MET A 52 4.97 -4.31 17.55
CA MET A 52 3.79 -3.44 17.60
C MET A 52 2.51 -4.16 17.13
N PRO A 53 1.33 -3.65 17.52
CA PRO A 53 0.06 -4.07 16.92
C PRO A 53 0.07 -3.91 15.40
N PHE A 54 -0.64 -4.78 14.69
CA PHE A 54 -0.65 -4.79 13.23
C PHE A 54 -1.18 -3.48 12.63
N GLU A 55 -2.15 -2.83 13.30
CA GLU A 55 -2.70 -1.52 12.92
C GLU A 55 -1.62 -0.43 12.98
N HIS A 56 -0.77 -0.47 14.01
CA HIS A 56 0.37 0.44 14.11
C HIS A 56 1.43 0.15 13.05
N TRP A 57 1.67 -1.13 12.74
CA TRP A 57 2.56 -1.50 11.65
C TRP A 57 2.06 -0.99 10.29
N LEU A 58 0.75 -1.09 10.03
CA LEU A 58 0.12 -0.54 8.83
C LEU A 58 0.36 0.97 8.70
N ALA A 59 0.14 1.72 9.79
CA ALA A 59 0.26 3.16 9.79
C ALA A 59 1.71 3.68 9.77
N GLN A 60 2.61 3.05 10.53
CA GLN A 60 3.95 3.58 10.81
C GLN A 60 5.06 2.96 9.95
N VAL A 61 4.80 1.81 9.32
CA VAL A 61 5.80 1.08 8.54
C VAL A 61 5.32 0.89 7.10
N PHE A 62 4.17 0.25 6.93
CA PHE A 62 3.66 -0.11 5.61
C PHE A 62 3.27 1.12 4.79
N LEU A 63 2.45 2.01 5.32
CA LEU A 63 1.97 3.17 4.59
C LEU A 63 3.12 4.10 4.13
N PRO A 64 4.08 4.50 4.98
CA PRO A 64 5.25 5.26 4.53
C PRO A 64 6.04 4.56 3.41
N ARG A 65 6.31 3.25 3.56
CA ARG A 65 6.99 2.46 2.50
C ARG A 65 6.18 2.36 1.20
N LEU A 66 4.85 2.34 1.31
CA LEU A 66 3.96 2.34 0.16
C LEU A 66 4.04 3.69 -0.60
N HIS A 67 4.17 4.81 0.11
CA HIS A 67 4.44 6.10 -0.50
C HIS A 67 5.81 6.16 -1.17
N GLU A 68 6.86 5.64 -0.53
CA GLU A 68 8.20 5.54 -1.11
C GLU A 68 8.19 4.70 -2.40
N ALA A 69 7.58 3.51 -2.37
CA ALA A 69 7.46 2.64 -3.55
C ALA A 69 6.74 3.33 -4.71
N ARG A 70 5.71 4.13 -4.43
CA ARG A 70 5.02 4.93 -5.44
C ARG A 70 5.89 6.07 -5.98
N ALA A 71 6.60 6.77 -5.11
CA ALA A 71 7.44 7.91 -5.49
C ALA A 71 8.61 7.46 -6.38
N ASP A 72 9.26 6.36 -6.01
CA ASP A 72 10.44 5.85 -6.70
C ASP A 72 10.09 4.91 -7.86
N GLY A 73 8.85 4.40 -7.90
CA GLY A 73 8.42 3.37 -8.86
C GLY A 73 9.02 1.99 -8.58
N HIS A 74 9.68 1.81 -7.43
CA HIS A 74 10.31 0.56 -7.01
C HIS A 74 9.36 -0.21 -6.09
N TRP A 75 8.66 -1.17 -6.70
CA TRP A 75 7.75 -2.06 -5.98
C TRP A 75 8.47 -3.35 -5.58
N PRO A 76 8.08 -3.98 -4.46
CA PRO A 76 8.63 -5.28 -4.10
C PRO A 76 8.25 -6.32 -5.17
N PRO A 77 9.08 -7.37 -5.36
CA PRO A 77 8.78 -8.42 -6.32
C PRO A 77 7.59 -9.30 -5.89
N ARG A 78 7.22 -9.24 -4.62
CA ARG A 78 6.09 -9.97 -4.05
C ARG A 78 5.53 -9.21 -2.86
N SER A 79 4.23 -9.32 -2.63
CA SER A 79 3.57 -8.84 -1.43
C SER A 79 2.55 -9.86 -0.93
N ASP A 80 2.48 -10.02 0.39
CA ASP A 80 1.54 -10.88 1.10
C ASP A 80 0.87 -10.09 2.27
N VAL A 81 0.78 -8.76 2.17
CA VAL A 81 0.23 -7.90 3.23
C VAL A 81 -1.26 -8.13 3.45
N ALA A 82 -2.02 -8.50 2.41
CA ALA A 82 -3.43 -8.83 2.53
C ALA A 82 -3.61 -10.08 3.39
N VAL A 83 -2.75 -11.09 3.24
CA VAL A 83 -2.80 -12.31 4.06
C VAL A 83 -2.60 -11.98 5.54
N ALA A 84 -1.64 -11.12 5.86
CA ALA A 84 -1.43 -10.63 7.22
C ALA A 84 -2.63 -9.81 7.72
N ALA A 85 -3.20 -8.95 6.87
CA ALA A 85 -4.34 -8.10 7.23
C ALA A 85 -5.60 -8.92 7.53
N TRP A 86 -5.95 -9.89 6.69
CA TRP A 86 -7.08 -10.79 6.95
C TRP A 86 -6.89 -11.55 8.28
N ARG A 87 -5.68 -12.03 8.58
CA ARG A 87 -5.43 -12.77 9.83
C ARG A 87 -5.59 -11.93 11.10
N ASN A 88 -5.26 -10.65 11.04
CA ASN A 88 -5.24 -9.77 12.22
C ASN A 88 -6.51 -8.92 12.37
N LEU A 89 -7.19 -8.61 11.26
CA LEU A 89 -8.25 -7.61 11.23
C LEU A 89 -9.63 -8.18 10.88
N ASP A 90 -9.72 -9.42 10.37
CA ASP A 90 -11.02 -9.98 9.98
C ASP A 90 -12.04 -9.96 11.14
N GLY A 91 -13.28 -9.61 10.80
CA GLY A 91 -14.36 -9.40 11.76
C GLY A 91 -14.34 -8.05 12.51
N GLN A 92 -13.30 -7.23 12.37
CA GLN A 92 -13.32 -5.88 12.95
C GLN A 92 -14.30 -4.95 12.20
N PRO A 93 -15.03 -4.06 12.89
CA PRO A 93 -15.94 -3.12 12.23
C PRO A 93 -15.21 -2.17 11.28
N GLY A 94 -15.71 -2.04 10.04
CA GLY A 94 -15.26 -1.03 9.08
C GLY A 94 -13.95 -1.32 8.34
N VAL A 95 -13.26 -2.44 8.61
CA VAL A 95 -11.98 -2.75 7.95
C VAL A 95 -12.11 -3.37 6.56
N GLU A 96 -13.31 -3.85 6.20
CA GLU A 96 -13.56 -4.54 4.91
C GLU A 96 -13.05 -3.75 3.69
N PRO A 97 -13.28 -2.42 3.55
CA PRO A 97 -12.73 -1.66 2.43
C PRO A 97 -11.20 -1.70 2.36
N LEU A 98 -10.51 -1.64 3.51
CA LEU A 98 -9.06 -1.75 3.57
C LEU A 98 -8.59 -3.15 3.14
N LEU A 99 -9.24 -4.21 3.64
CA LEU A 99 -8.90 -5.60 3.29
C LEU A 99 -9.01 -5.86 1.79
N GLN A 100 -10.05 -5.33 1.14
CA GLN A 100 -10.23 -5.43 -0.31
C GLN A 100 -9.14 -4.66 -1.09
N LEU A 101 -8.77 -3.47 -0.62
CA LEU A 101 -7.70 -2.67 -1.24
C LEU A 101 -6.33 -3.36 -1.12
N LEU A 102 -6.00 -3.91 0.06
CA LEU A 102 -4.76 -4.65 0.27
C LEU A 102 -4.71 -5.93 -0.57
N THR A 103 -5.84 -6.65 -0.68
CA THR A 103 -5.97 -7.83 -1.56
C THR A 103 -5.71 -7.47 -3.02
N ARG A 104 -6.25 -6.34 -3.48
CA ARG A 104 -6.01 -5.84 -4.84
C ARG A 104 -4.55 -5.42 -5.05
N LEU A 105 -3.92 -4.81 -4.04
CA LEU A 105 -2.50 -4.44 -4.11
C LEU A 105 -1.61 -5.67 -4.28
N ASP A 106 -1.79 -6.69 -3.42
CA ASP A 106 -1.04 -7.95 -3.51
C ASP A 106 -1.23 -8.62 -4.87
N ALA A 107 -2.48 -8.72 -5.35
CA ALA A 107 -2.76 -9.29 -6.66
C ALA A 107 -2.06 -8.51 -7.79
N THR A 108 -2.05 -7.18 -7.73
CA THR A 108 -1.42 -6.33 -8.75
C THR A 108 0.10 -6.45 -8.73
N ILE A 109 0.72 -6.48 -7.55
CA ILE A 109 2.17 -6.68 -7.39
C ILE A 109 2.57 -8.07 -7.92
N ASN A 110 1.86 -9.11 -7.48
CA ASN A 110 2.21 -10.50 -7.76
C ASN A 110 1.93 -10.91 -9.22
N THR A 111 1.01 -10.23 -9.92
CA THR A 111 0.72 -10.48 -11.35
C THR A 111 1.72 -9.77 -12.27
N GLY A 112 2.33 -8.67 -11.83
CA GLY A 112 3.35 -7.92 -12.58
C GLY A 112 4.69 -8.63 -12.73
N VAL A 113 4.85 -9.82 -12.14
CA VAL A 113 5.99 -10.72 -12.28
C VAL A 113 5.67 -11.75 -13.37
N ARG A 114 5.84 -11.37 -14.63
CA ARG A 114 5.94 -12.31 -15.75
C ARG A 114 7.05 -11.88 -16.70
#